data_AF-A0A6L4YY41-F1
#
_entry.id   AF-A0A6L4YY41-F1
#
_cell.length_a   1.000
_cell.length_b   1.000
_cell.length_c   1.000
_cell.angle_alpha   90.00
_cell.angle_beta   90.00
_cell.angle_gamma   90.00
#
_symmetry.space_group_name_H-M   'P 1'
#
loop_
_entity.id
_entity.type
_entity.pdbx_description
1 polymer ?
#
loop_
_entity_poly.entity_id
_entity_poly.type
_entity_poly.pdbx_seq_one_letter_code
_entity_poly.pdbx_strand_id
1 'polypeptide(L)'
;MISYIGMVKGKPLHLIPVVWLFLFSALLLLSACSKDEGIHKTSLILKTGQTYTPDNAAIPVGGTIRIGVLASGAGAPLTYIRIDRITGNDTVTQLDRGLYANSEGLDADYIFAKDTSAVEIWNVMVMNADRVTAISSLRISKGSGSAYGPISYFPSVVFGFQDNHSQGHFVDVDQGLVYDESTVAGKEGTIDILGYYYVTSGLPSPSLTCPGYTAAVGYYPQLAGWGTKNNTLYDYLSTDNNLVSTESFDAAMNDSLLITAYKPEKVSGNCKYCYTGKIVPFKTMEGKYGLIKVIRADEAGNGTIEIAVKIQQ
;
A
#
# COMPACT_ATOMS: atom_id res chain seq x y z
N MET A 1 63.63 -6.32 -54.76
CA MET A 1 63.35 -5.53 -53.54
C MET A 1 63.68 -6.44 -52.34
N ILE A 2 64.98 -6.64 -52.13
CA ILE A 2 65.76 -6.35 -50.90
C ILE A 2 65.20 -6.99 -49.61
N SER A 3 65.91 -8.05 -49.24
CA SER A 3 66.00 -8.73 -47.94
C SER A 3 66.53 -7.81 -46.84
N TYR A 4 66.18 -8.03 -45.56
CA TYR A 4 67.14 -7.97 -44.46
C TYR A 4 66.64 -8.70 -43.20
N ILE A 5 67.47 -9.65 -42.77
CA ILE A 5 67.44 -10.37 -41.48
C ILE A 5 68.10 -9.49 -40.41
N GLY A 6 67.59 -9.51 -39.18
CA GLY A 6 68.24 -8.91 -38.02
C GLY A 6 67.88 -9.63 -36.71
N MET A 7 68.68 -10.61 -36.31
CA MET A 7 68.73 -11.16 -34.94
C MET A 7 69.41 -10.17 -33.99
N VAL A 8 68.87 -9.95 -32.79
CA VAL A 8 69.67 -9.53 -31.60
C VAL A 8 69.18 -10.22 -30.31
N LYS A 9 70.07 -11.08 -29.82
CA LYS A 9 70.42 -11.53 -28.45
C LYS A 9 69.64 -11.00 -27.23
N GLY A 10 69.06 -11.95 -26.48
CA GLY A 10 69.50 -12.34 -25.13
C GLY A 10 69.43 -11.31 -23.99
N LYS A 11 68.41 -11.45 -23.12
CA LYS A 11 68.47 -11.04 -21.70
C LYS A 11 68.07 -12.22 -20.81
N PRO A 12 68.77 -12.47 -19.69
CA PRO A 12 68.45 -13.57 -18.79
C PRO A 12 67.13 -13.27 -18.05
N LEU A 13 66.20 -14.22 -18.13
CA LEU A 13 64.93 -14.21 -17.42
C LEU A 13 65.24 -14.47 -15.93
N HIS A 14 65.14 -13.46 -15.08
CA HIS A 14 65.20 -13.65 -13.63
C HIS A 14 63.98 -14.47 -13.20
N LEU A 15 64.19 -15.77 -12.92
CA LEU A 15 63.23 -16.63 -12.24
C LEU A 15 62.99 -16.05 -10.83
N ILE A 16 61.94 -15.24 -10.69
CA ILE A 16 61.36 -14.98 -9.38
C ILE A 16 60.87 -16.35 -8.88
N PRO A 17 61.23 -16.80 -7.66
CA PRO A 17 60.87 -18.13 -7.21
C PRO A 17 59.34 -18.19 -7.12
N VAL A 18 58.73 -19.03 -7.95
CA VAL A 18 57.28 -19.31 -7.99
C VAL A 18 56.72 -19.62 -6.58
N VAL A 19 57.59 -20.08 -5.67
CA VAL A 19 57.32 -20.33 -4.25
C VAL A 19 56.84 -19.09 -3.49
N TRP A 20 57.36 -17.88 -3.78
CA TRP A 20 56.93 -16.65 -3.08
C TRP A 20 55.57 -16.14 -3.57
N LEU A 21 55.22 -16.38 -4.84
CA LEU A 21 53.91 -16.02 -5.39
C LEU A 21 52.80 -16.96 -4.86
N PHE A 22 53.13 -18.23 -4.63
CA PHE A 22 52.22 -19.19 -3.98
C PHE A 22 52.04 -18.91 -2.48
N LEU A 23 53.08 -18.50 -1.75
CA LEU A 23 52.96 -18.14 -0.34
C LEU A 23 52.11 -16.88 -0.11
N PHE A 24 52.21 -15.89 -1.00
CA PHE A 24 51.41 -14.66 -0.90
C PHE A 24 49.93 -14.89 -1.29
N SER A 25 49.67 -15.79 -2.25
CA SER A 25 48.32 -16.24 -2.60
C SER A 25 47.66 -17.03 -1.48
N ALA A 26 48.41 -17.88 -0.76
CA ALA A 26 47.91 -18.64 0.38
C ALA A 26 47.56 -17.75 1.60
N LEU A 27 48.27 -16.64 1.82
CA LEU A 27 47.93 -15.68 2.88
C LEU A 27 46.67 -14.85 2.59
N LEU A 28 46.36 -14.58 1.31
CA LEU A 28 45.14 -13.84 0.93
C LEU A 28 43.86 -14.68 1.08
N LEU A 29 43.97 -16.01 1.12
CA LEU A 29 42.84 -16.93 1.32
C LEU A 29 42.44 -17.10 2.79
N LEU A 30 43.28 -16.69 3.75
CA LEU A 30 42.96 -16.80 5.19
C LEU A 30 42.23 -15.57 5.76
N SER A 31 42.11 -14.49 4.99
CA SER A 31 41.36 -13.29 5.39
C SER A 31 39.94 -13.23 4.81
N ALA A 32 39.51 -14.26 4.07
CA ALA A 32 38.16 -14.40 3.53
C ALA A 32 37.20 -15.14 4.47
N CYS A 33 37.46 -15.08 5.78
CA CYS A 33 36.48 -15.46 6.79
C CYS A 33 35.47 -14.31 6.88
N SER A 34 34.43 -14.34 6.04
CA SER A 34 33.27 -13.48 6.22
C SER A 34 32.72 -13.72 7.62
N LYS A 35 32.48 -12.66 8.40
CA LYS A 35 31.69 -12.77 9.63
C LYS A 35 30.41 -13.51 9.26
N ASP A 36 30.17 -14.64 9.91
CA ASP A 36 28.91 -15.36 9.81
C ASP A 36 27.86 -14.45 10.46
N GLU A 37 27.25 -13.57 9.67
CA GLU A 37 26.11 -12.78 10.12
C GLU A 37 24.97 -13.78 10.27
N GLY A 38 24.81 -14.26 11.51
CA GLY A 38 23.81 -15.28 11.83
C GLY A 38 22.42 -14.85 11.37
N ILE A 39 21.66 -15.81 10.84
CA ILE A 39 20.28 -15.60 10.39
C ILE A 39 19.43 -15.07 11.56
N HIS A 40 18.83 -13.90 11.40
CA HIS A 40 17.99 -13.30 12.42
C HIS A 40 16.62 -13.98 12.45
N LYS A 41 16.09 -14.19 13.66
CA LYS A 41 14.73 -14.73 13.85
C LYS A 41 13.68 -13.65 13.61
N THR A 42 12.49 -14.07 13.17
CA THR A 42 11.32 -13.20 13.08
C THR A 42 10.30 -13.63 14.14
N SER A 43 9.71 -12.67 14.85
CA SER A 43 8.63 -12.91 15.81
C SER A 43 7.43 -12.04 15.49
N LEU A 44 6.23 -12.58 15.73
CA LEU A 44 4.95 -11.91 15.51
C LEU A 44 4.01 -12.24 16.67
N ILE A 45 3.41 -11.21 17.24
CA ILE A 45 2.39 -11.29 18.27
C ILE A 45 1.18 -10.47 17.81
N LEU A 46 -0.01 -11.03 17.94
CA LEU A 46 -1.25 -10.28 17.78
C LEU A 46 -1.59 -9.61 19.11
N LYS A 47 -1.85 -8.30 19.07
CA LYS A 47 -2.22 -7.53 20.26
C LYS A 47 -3.55 -8.00 20.82
N THR A 48 -3.69 -7.93 22.14
CA THR A 48 -4.90 -8.34 22.87
C THR A 48 -5.40 -7.19 23.74
N GLY A 49 -6.61 -7.33 24.30
CA GLY A 49 -7.26 -6.30 25.11
C GLY A 49 -8.57 -5.83 24.49
N GLN A 50 -9.26 -4.90 25.16
CA GLN A 50 -10.62 -4.46 24.78
C GLN A 50 -10.70 -3.80 23.41
N THR A 51 -9.59 -3.22 22.94
CA THR A 51 -9.52 -2.54 21.63
C THR A 51 -9.44 -3.53 20.46
N TYR A 52 -8.82 -4.70 20.68
CA TYR A 52 -8.52 -5.67 19.62
C TYR A 52 -9.53 -6.82 19.61
N THR A 53 -9.79 -7.36 18.43
CA THR A 53 -10.69 -8.51 18.30
C THR A 53 -10.07 -9.75 18.94
N PRO A 54 -10.72 -10.38 19.94
CA PRO A 54 -10.17 -11.58 20.55
C PRO A 54 -10.32 -12.78 19.62
N ASP A 55 -9.43 -13.77 19.79
CA ASP A 55 -9.54 -15.05 19.11
C ASP A 55 -10.85 -15.77 19.48
N ASN A 56 -11.47 -16.43 18.52
CA ASN A 56 -12.78 -17.07 18.59
C ASN A 56 -13.96 -16.11 18.84
N ALA A 57 -13.81 -14.81 18.59
CA ALA A 57 -14.92 -13.87 18.65
C ALA A 57 -16.07 -14.26 17.71
N ALA A 58 -17.30 -13.93 18.12
CA ALA A 58 -18.48 -13.99 17.27
C ALA A 58 -18.90 -12.57 16.88
N ILE A 59 -18.68 -12.21 15.61
CA ILE A 59 -18.89 -10.84 15.13
C ILE A 59 -20.02 -10.84 14.09
N PRO A 60 -21.06 -9.98 14.22
CA PRO A 60 -22.10 -9.83 13.20
C PRO A 60 -21.52 -9.42 11.84
N VAL A 61 -22.25 -9.70 10.75
CA VAL A 61 -21.81 -9.26 9.40
C VAL A 61 -21.69 -7.74 9.35
N GLY A 62 -20.63 -7.23 8.72
CA GLY A 62 -20.31 -5.80 8.68
C GLY A 62 -19.61 -5.29 9.95
N GLY A 63 -19.57 -6.08 11.03
CA GLY A 63 -18.92 -5.69 12.27
C GLY A 63 -17.41 -5.56 12.12
N THR A 64 -16.82 -4.69 12.95
CA THR A 64 -15.39 -4.38 12.91
C THR A 64 -14.54 -5.52 13.45
N ILE A 65 -13.49 -5.84 12.69
CA ILE A 65 -12.40 -6.71 13.08
C ILE A 65 -11.16 -5.83 13.22
N ARG A 66 -10.56 -5.78 14.42
CA ARG A 66 -9.34 -5.02 14.66
C ARG A 66 -8.19 -5.97 15.00
N ILE A 67 -7.18 -5.98 14.14
CA ILE A 67 -5.97 -6.80 14.27
C ILE A 67 -4.81 -5.88 14.59
N GLY A 68 -4.33 -5.93 15.82
CA GLY A 68 -3.09 -5.27 16.22
C GLY A 68 -1.90 -6.19 16.02
N VAL A 69 -0.82 -5.68 15.47
CA VAL A 69 0.39 -6.42 15.11
C VAL A 69 1.58 -5.83 15.85
N LEU A 70 2.29 -6.67 16.61
CA LEU A 70 3.61 -6.40 17.15
C LEU A 70 4.58 -7.42 16.56
N ALA A 71 5.57 -6.97 15.80
CA ALA A 71 6.54 -7.84 15.16
C ALA A 71 7.97 -7.33 15.28
N SER A 72 8.94 -8.25 15.26
CA SER A 72 10.37 -7.92 15.28
C SER A 72 11.14 -8.88 14.38
N GLY A 73 12.14 -8.36 13.67
CA GLY A 73 13.11 -9.15 12.92
C GLY A 73 14.39 -9.45 13.71
N ALA A 74 14.38 -9.24 15.04
CA ALA A 74 15.47 -9.56 15.97
C ALA A 74 16.85 -9.01 15.57
N GLY A 75 16.89 -7.80 15.01
CA GLY A 75 18.11 -7.14 14.53
C GLY A 75 18.10 -6.90 13.01
N ALA A 76 17.40 -7.73 12.24
CA ALA A 76 17.14 -7.47 10.83
C ALA A 76 15.87 -6.60 10.67
N PRO A 77 15.83 -5.65 9.73
CA PRO A 77 14.62 -4.92 9.39
C PRO A 77 13.50 -5.85 8.93
N LEU A 78 12.26 -5.55 9.30
CA LEU A 78 11.09 -6.15 8.67
C LEU A 78 10.90 -5.53 7.29
N THR A 79 10.62 -6.37 6.30
CA THR A 79 10.51 -5.96 4.88
C THR A 79 9.13 -6.18 4.28
N TYR A 80 8.25 -6.92 4.97
CA TYR A 80 6.99 -7.33 4.40
C TYR A 80 5.95 -7.67 5.46
N ILE A 81 4.69 -7.35 5.17
CA ILE A 81 3.51 -7.84 5.88
C ILE A 81 2.45 -8.30 4.88
N ARG A 82 1.76 -9.38 5.23
CA ARG A 82 0.60 -9.88 4.51
C ARG A 82 -0.48 -10.29 5.50
N ILE A 83 -1.74 -9.95 5.20
CA ILE A 83 -2.90 -10.38 5.95
C ILE A 83 -3.87 -11.06 4.98
N ASP A 84 -4.13 -12.34 5.22
CA ASP A 84 -5.06 -13.15 4.45
C ASP A 84 -6.31 -13.46 5.28
N ARG A 85 -7.48 -13.38 4.64
CA ARG A 85 -8.73 -13.91 5.17
C ARG A 85 -9.07 -15.21 4.45
N ILE A 86 -9.22 -16.27 5.21
CA ILE A 86 -9.49 -17.63 4.72
C ILE A 86 -10.90 -18.04 5.14
N THR A 87 -11.71 -18.46 4.17
CA THR A 87 -13.11 -18.87 4.38
C THR A 87 -13.37 -20.17 3.63
N GLY A 88 -13.48 -21.28 4.37
CA GLY A 88 -13.57 -22.61 3.74
C GLY A 88 -12.31 -22.90 2.93
N ASN A 89 -12.45 -23.03 1.61
CA ASN A 89 -11.33 -23.28 0.69
C ASN A 89 -10.82 -21.99 0.01
N ASP A 90 -11.48 -20.85 0.22
CA ASP A 90 -11.10 -19.59 -0.41
C ASP A 90 -10.14 -18.81 0.48
N THR A 91 -9.14 -18.18 -0.15
CA THR A 91 -8.20 -17.27 0.51
C THR A 91 -8.19 -15.95 -0.23
N VAL A 92 -8.54 -14.88 0.48
CA VAL A 92 -8.55 -13.51 -0.03
C VAL A 92 -7.47 -12.73 0.71
N THR A 93 -6.49 -12.21 -0.03
CA THR A 93 -5.48 -11.31 0.53
C THR A 93 -6.10 -9.95 0.80
N GLN A 94 -6.12 -9.56 2.07
CA GLN A 94 -6.71 -8.31 2.56
C GLN A 94 -5.69 -7.18 2.64
N LEU A 95 -4.42 -7.55 2.84
CA LEU A 95 -3.27 -6.65 2.83
C LEU A 95 -2.06 -7.38 2.26
N ASP A 96 -1.36 -6.74 1.33
CA ASP A 96 -0.10 -7.21 0.76
C ASP A 96 0.82 -6.01 0.60
N ARG A 97 1.84 -5.88 1.46
CA ARG A 97 2.64 -4.65 1.51
C ARG A 97 4.10 -4.90 1.84
N GLY A 98 4.98 -4.42 0.96
CA GLY A 98 6.38 -4.17 1.28
C GLY A 98 6.51 -3.01 2.26
N LEU A 99 7.34 -3.16 3.28
CA LEU A 99 7.60 -2.13 4.28
C LEU A 99 9.08 -2.08 4.61
N TYR A 100 9.49 -1.08 5.39
CA TYR A 100 10.81 -1.05 6.00
C TYR A 100 10.65 -0.59 7.44
N ALA A 101 10.56 -1.54 8.37
CA ALA A 101 10.63 -1.26 9.79
C ALA A 101 12.01 -1.67 10.27
N ASN A 102 12.74 -0.73 10.88
CA ASN A 102 14.10 -0.94 11.34
C ASN A 102 14.17 -1.93 12.53
N SER A 103 15.27 -1.94 13.26
CA SER A 103 15.47 -2.83 14.41
C SER A 103 14.45 -2.65 15.54
N GLU A 104 13.70 -1.55 15.59
CA GLU A 104 12.63 -1.31 16.59
C GLU A 104 11.41 -2.21 16.36
N GLY A 105 11.27 -2.78 15.15
CA GLY A 105 10.16 -3.65 14.79
C GLY A 105 8.93 -2.89 14.27
N LEU A 106 7.83 -3.61 14.11
CA LEU A 106 6.56 -3.10 13.61
C LEU A 106 5.53 -3.09 14.74
N ASP A 107 4.95 -1.93 14.97
CA ASP A 107 3.75 -1.72 15.78
C ASP A 107 2.67 -1.11 14.86
N ALA A 108 1.66 -1.88 14.51
CA ALA A 108 0.62 -1.45 13.56
C ALA A 108 -0.75 -2.03 13.88
N ASP A 109 -1.79 -1.26 13.58
CA ASP A 109 -3.18 -1.67 13.75
C ASP A 109 -3.89 -1.69 12.38
N TYR A 110 -4.68 -2.74 12.16
CA TYR A 110 -5.44 -2.95 10.94
C TYR A 110 -6.91 -3.16 11.26
N ILE A 111 -7.77 -2.50 10.51
CA ILE A 111 -9.22 -2.61 10.63
C ILE A 111 -9.78 -3.29 9.38
N PHE A 112 -10.68 -4.24 9.58
CA PHE A 112 -11.42 -4.94 8.54
C PHE A 112 -12.90 -5.07 8.93
N ALA A 113 -13.75 -5.44 7.97
CA ALA A 113 -15.13 -5.78 8.22
C ALA A 113 -15.34 -7.29 8.15
N LYS A 114 -16.19 -7.81 9.04
CA LYS A 114 -16.64 -9.20 9.05
C LYS A 114 -17.52 -9.49 7.84
N ASP A 115 -17.24 -10.57 7.12
CA ASP A 115 -18.04 -11.01 5.98
C ASP A 115 -19.23 -11.88 6.43
N THR A 116 -20.01 -12.32 5.46
CA THR A 116 -21.14 -13.22 5.55
C THR A 116 -20.77 -14.67 5.90
N SER A 117 -19.49 -15.04 5.76
CA SER A 117 -18.94 -16.37 6.02
C SER A 117 -19.14 -16.83 7.47
N ALA A 118 -19.49 -18.11 7.66
CA ALA A 118 -19.73 -18.69 8.98
C ALA A 118 -18.48 -18.66 9.89
N VAL A 119 -17.31 -18.91 9.29
CA VAL A 119 -16.01 -18.87 9.95
C VAL A 119 -15.01 -18.19 9.01
N GLU A 120 -14.17 -17.34 9.58
CA GLU A 120 -13.01 -16.71 8.96
C GLU A 120 -11.77 -17.05 9.78
N ILE A 121 -10.70 -17.47 9.10
CA ILE A 121 -9.36 -17.52 9.68
C ILE A 121 -8.57 -16.35 9.10
N TRP A 122 -8.06 -15.50 9.97
CA TRP A 122 -7.23 -14.36 9.59
C TRP A 122 -5.78 -14.69 9.88
N ASN A 123 -4.99 -14.90 8.83
CA ASN A 123 -3.57 -15.18 8.91
C ASN A 123 -2.78 -13.89 8.71
N VAL A 124 -1.94 -13.56 9.69
CA VAL A 124 -0.98 -12.46 9.60
C VAL A 124 0.40 -13.04 9.43
N MET A 125 1.11 -12.60 8.40
CA MET A 125 2.49 -12.99 8.11
C MET A 125 3.37 -11.76 8.01
N VAL A 126 4.56 -11.83 8.62
CA VAL A 126 5.62 -10.83 8.48
C VAL A 126 6.91 -11.51 8.03
N MET A 127 7.80 -10.77 7.36
CA MET A 127 9.09 -11.26 6.89
C MET A 127 10.20 -10.24 7.18
N ASN A 128 11.37 -10.70 7.61
CA ASN A 128 12.56 -9.86 7.77
C ASN A 128 13.42 -9.80 6.49
N ALA A 129 14.50 -9.01 6.52
CA ALA A 129 15.44 -8.87 5.40
C ALA A 129 16.13 -10.20 5.02
N ASP A 130 16.31 -11.10 5.99
CA ASP A 130 16.88 -12.45 5.80
C ASP A 130 15.85 -13.45 5.23
N ARG A 131 14.65 -12.99 4.86
CA ARG A 131 13.53 -13.80 4.34
C ARG A 131 12.94 -14.80 5.34
N VAL A 132 13.24 -14.65 6.62
CA VAL A 132 12.63 -15.45 7.69
C VAL A 132 11.25 -14.89 8.02
N THR A 133 10.23 -15.76 8.02
CA THR A 133 8.85 -15.39 8.26
C THR A 133 8.37 -15.78 9.65
N ALA A 134 7.38 -15.03 10.16
CA ALA A 134 6.56 -15.43 11.30
C ALA A 134 5.09 -15.29 10.94
N ILE A 135 4.26 -16.24 11.39
CA ILE A 135 2.84 -16.28 11.12
C ILE A 135 2.08 -16.43 12.43
N SER A 136 1.01 -15.66 12.58
CA SER A 136 0.04 -15.80 13.66
C SER A 136 -1.37 -15.72 13.06
N SER A 137 -2.33 -16.33 13.74
CA SER A 137 -3.69 -16.39 13.24
C SER A 137 -4.71 -16.17 14.34
N LEU A 138 -5.89 -15.72 13.91
CA LEU A 138 -7.08 -15.60 14.75
C LEU A 138 -8.27 -16.17 13.98
N ARG A 139 -9.20 -16.78 14.71
CA ARG A 139 -10.44 -17.33 14.20
C ARG A 139 -11.60 -16.43 14.58
N ILE A 140 -12.46 -16.10 13.62
CA ILE A 140 -13.68 -15.32 13.86
C ILE A 140 -14.87 -16.10 13.33
N SER A 141 -15.91 -16.18 14.15
CA SER A 141 -17.20 -16.77 13.77
C SER A 141 -18.23 -15.71 13.46
N LYS A 142 -19.25 -16.07 12.68
CA LYS A 142 -20.39 -15.21 12.41
C LYS A 142 -21.27 -15.07 13.67
N GLY A 143 -21.38 -13.85 14.17
CA GLY A 143 -22.33 -13.45 15.20
C GLY A 143 -23.74 -13.26 14.65
N SER A 144 -24.71 -13.02 15.54
CA SER A 144 -26.10 -12.79 15.17
C SER A 144 -26.31 -11.40 14.55
N GLY A 145 -27.20 -11.33 13.55
CA GLY A 145 -27.59 -10.06 12.91
C GLY A 145 -26.51 -9.46 12.00
N SER A 146 -26.62 -8.14 11.80
CA SER A 146 -25.65 -7.31 11.08
C SER A 146 -25.29 -6.09 11.90
N ALA A 147 -24.06 -5.62 11.75
CA ALA A 147 -23.51 -4.43 12.40
C ALA A 147 -23.11 -3.36 11.36
N TYR A 148 -23.86 -3.26 10.27
CA TYR A 148 -23.70 -2.19 9.29
C TYR A 148 -23.97 -0.82 9.94
N GLY A 149 -23.06 0.12 9.70
CA GLY A 149 -23.05 1.45 10.29
C GLY A 149 -23.63 2.54 9.38
N PRO A 150 -23.84 3.73 9.95
CA PRO A 150 -24.22 4.92 9.19
C PRO A 150 -23.09 5.35 8.24
N ILE A 151 -23.45 6.17 7.26
CA ILE A 151 -22.52 6.74 6.27
C ILE A 151 -22.58 8.26 6.31
N SER A 152 -21.44 8.91 6.12
CA SER A 152 -21.35 10.32 5.73
C SER A 152 -21.49 10.42 4.21
N TYR A 153 -22.21 11.46 3.75
CA TYR A 153 -22.43 11.70 2.33
C TYR A 153 -22.08 13.15 1.96
N PHE A 154 -21.12 13.29 1.05
CA PHE A 154 -20.70 14.56 0.47
C PHE A 154 -21.12 14.58 -1.00
N PRO A 155 -22.21 15.29 -1.36
CA PRO A 155 -22.85 15.16 -2.66
C PRO A 155 -22.08 15.81 -3.81
N SER A 156 -21.15 16.73 -3.51
CA SER A 156 -20.29 17.38 -4.49
C SER A 156 -19.03 17.86 -3.78
N VAL A 157 -17.88 17.37 -4.25
CA VAL A 157 -16.53 17.76 -3.85
C VAL A 157 -15.78 18.05 -5.14
N VAL A 158 -15.39 19.32 -5.34
CA VAL A 158 -14.73 19.80 -6.56
C VAL A 158 -13.29 20.17 -6.25
N PHE A 159 -12.35 19.63 -7.02
CA PHE A 159 -10.92 19.91 -6.85
C PHE A 159 -10.19 19.89 -8.19
N GLY A 160 -9.05 20.57 -8.23
CA GLY A 160 -8.21 20.72 -9.41
C GLY A 160 -7.22 19.57 -9.59
N PHE A 161 -6.87 19.30 -10.85
CA PHE A 161 -5.68 18.51 -11.17
C PHE A 161 -4.40 19.33 -10.96
N GLN A 162 -3.22 18.70 -11.11
CA GLN A 162 -1.94 19.24 -10.68
C GLN A 162 -1.55 20.60 -11.27
N ASP A 163 -2.06 20.95 -12.46
CA ASP A 163 -1.75 22.23 -13.13
C ASP A 163 -2.87 23.28 -12.93
N ASN A 164 -3.87 23.00 -12.09
CA ASN A 164 -4.99 23.89 -11.82
C ASN A 164 -4.75 24.77 -10.58
N HIS A 165 -4.28 25.99 -10.78
CA HIS A 165 -4.00 26.91 -9.68
C HIS A 165 -5.22 27.68 -9.13
N SER A 166 -6.43 27.37 -9.62
CA SER A 166 -7.68 28.06 -9.25
C SER A 166 -8.55 27.27 -8.27
N GLN A 167 -8.24 25.99 -8.07
CA GLN A 167 -8.96 25.09 -7.17
C GLN A 167 -7.97 24.39 -6.25
N GLY A 168 -8.43 24.00 -5.06
CA GLY A 168 -7.63 23.16 -4.18
C GLY A 168 -7.43 21.75 -4.74
N HIS A 169 -6.52 20.98 -4.13
CA HIS A 169 -6.08 19.67 -4.61
C HIS A 169 -6.19 18.57 -3.56
N PHE A 170 -6.15 18.95 -2.27
CA PHE A 170 -5.98 18.04 -1.15
C PHE A 170 -7.33 17.78 -0.50
N VAL A 171 -7.88 16.59 -0.69
CA VAL A 171 -9.23 16.25 -0.23
C VAL A 171 -9.17 15.46 1.07
N ASP A 172 -9.87 15.98 2.07
CA ASP A 172 -10.22 15.29 3.31
C ASP A 172 -11.61 14.65 3.10
N VAL A 173 -11.63 13.32 2.98
CA VAL A 173 -12.87 12.59 2.66
C VAL A 173 -13.76 12.36 3.87
N ASP A 174 -13.23 12.54 5.07
CA ASP A 174 -14.00 12.43 6.31
C ASP A 174 -14.84 13.69 6.55
N GLN A 175 -14.41 14.83 6.01
CA GLN A 175 -15.11 16.12 6.13
C GLN A 175 -15.69 16.63 4.80
N GLY A 176 -15.32 16.01 3.67
CA GLY A 176 -15.69 16.48 2.33
C GLY A 176 -15.08 17.85 2.01
N LEU A 177 -13.91 18.16 2.58
CA LEU A 177 -13.24 19.44 2.43
C LEU A 177 -12.10 19.33 1.43
N VAL A 178 -11.83 20.45 0.74
CA VAL A 178 -10.73 20.57 -0.22
C VAL A 178 -9.81 21.70 0.24
N TYR A 179 -8.53 21.40 0.36
CA TYR A 179 -7.49 22.37 0.69
C TYR A 179 -6.60 22.62 -0.54
N ASP A 180 -6.02 23.81 -0.58
CA ASP A 180 -5.00 24.22 -1.54
C ASP A 180 -3.61 24.27 -0.87
N GLU A 181 -2.59 24.63 -1.63
CA GLU A 181 -1.21 24.73 -1.13
C GLU A 181 -1.04 25.72 0.04
N SER A 182 -1.91 26.73 0.13
CA SER A 182 -1.86 27.76 1.17
C SER A 182 -2.59 27.37 2.45
N THR A 183 -3.52 26.40 2.36
CA THR A 183 -4.44 26.04 3.45
C THR A 183 -4.23 24.62 3.99
N VAL A 184 -3.43 23.78 3.32
CA VAL A 184 -3.18 22.39 3.72
C VAL A 184 -2.25 22.25 4.94
N ALA A 185 -1.52 23.31 5.31
CA ALA A 185 -0.59 23.28 6.43
C ALA A 185 -1.29 22.88 7.76
N GLY A 186 -0.78 21.83 8.41
CA GLY A 186 -1.36 21.26 9.63
C GLY A 186 -2.57 20.35 9.40
N LYS A 187 -2.90 20.04 8.15
CA LYS A 187 -3.99 19.12 7.74
C LYS A 187 -3.47 17.89 7.01
N GLU A 188 -2.15 17.74 6.88
CA GLU A 188 -1.49 16.70 6.07
C GLU A 188 -1.95 15.28 6.44
N GLY A 189 -2.17 15.03 7.74
CA GLY A 189 -2.64 13.75 8.25
C GLY A 189 -4.13 13.43 7.99
N THR A 190 -4.93 14.38 7.51
CA THR A 190 -6.35 14.18 7.18
C THR A 190 -6.62 14.10 5.67
N ILE A 191 -5.59 14.30 4.85
CA ILE A 191 -5.74 14.26 3.39
C ILE A 191 -5.67 12.81 2.91
N ASP A 192 -6.71 12.38 2.20
CA ASP A 192 -6.82 11.00 1.70
C ASP A 192 -6.77 10.91 0.18
N ILE A 193 -7.19 11.97 -0.52
CA ILE A 193 -7.32 11.96 -1.98
C ILE A 193 -6.69 13.22 -2.59
N LEU A 194 -5.99 13.03 -3.71
CA LEU A 194 -5.60 14.09 -4.63
C LEU A 194 -6.00 13.68 -6.05
N GLY A 195 -6.29 14.67 -6.89
CA GLY A 195 -6.54 14.46 -8.32
C GLY A 195 -5.28 14.69 -9.12
N TYR A 196 -5.05 13.91 -10.18
CA TYR A 196 -4.05 14.27 -11.19
C TYR A 196 -4.50 13.80 -12.57
N TYR A 197 -3.89 14.39 -13.60
CA TYR A 197 -4.15 14.06 -14.98
C TYR A 197 -2.84 13.79 -15.71
N TYR A 198 -2.86 12.75 -16.54
CA TYR A 198 -1.79 12.43 -17.47
C TYR A 198 -2.35 11.63 -18.64
N VAL A 199 -1.58 11.52 -19.72
CA VAL A 199 -1.92 10.66 -20.87
C VAL A 199 -1.17 9.35 -20.72
N THR A 200 -1.88 8.23 -20.80
CA THR A 200 -1.30 6.89 -20.78
C THR A 200 -1.92 6.04 -21.87
N SER A 201 -1.10 5.26 -22.56
CA SER A 201 -1.54 4.44 -23.71
C SER A 201 -2.29 5.24 -24.78
N GLY A 202 -1.94 6.53 -24.95
CA GLY A 202 -2.59 7.44 -25.89
C GLY A 202 -3.98 7.92 -25.47
N LEU A 203 -4.43 7.61 -24.25
CA LEU A 203 -5.73 8.01 -23.71
C LEU A 203 -5.58 9.00 -22.56
N PRO A 204 -6.49 9.99 -22.44
CA PRO A 204 -6.58 10.87 -21.28
C PRO A 204 -6.86 10.04 -20.02
N SER A 205 -6.24 10.38 -18.90
CA SER A 205 -6.41 9.61 -17.66
C SER A 205 -6.60 10.56 -16.47
N PRO A 206 -7.80 11.14 -16.31
CA PRO A 206 -8.17 11.73 -15.02
C PRO A 206 -8.05 10.63 -13.96
N SER A 207 -7.33 10.93 -12.89
CA SER A 207 -6.89 9.92 -11.93
C SER A 207 -6.99 10.43 -10.50
N LEU A 208 -7.21 9.50 -9.58
CA LEU A 208 -7.18 9.73 -8.14
C LEU A 208 -5.93 9.07 -7.56
N THR A 209 -5.29 9.74 -6.61
CA THR A 209 -4.14 9.24 -5.84
C THR A 209 -4.27 9.61 -4.37
N CYS A 210 -3.37 9.12 -3.54
CA CYS A 210 -3.28 9.46 -2.12
C CYS A 210 -1.88 9.98 -1.75
N PRO A 211 -1.71 10.75 -0.66
CA PRO A 211 -0.42 11.32 -0.30
C PRO A 211 0.70 10.30 -0.10
N GLY A 212 0.34 9.09 0.37
CA GLY A 212 1.27 8.01 0.65
C GLY A 212 1.75 7.24 -0.57
N TYR A 213 1.12 7.42 -1.74
CA TYR A 213 1.54 6.72 -2.94
C TYR A 213 2.83 7.31 -3.53
N THR A 214 3.82 6.46 -3.81
CA THR A 214 5.16 6.89 -4.21
C THR A 214 5.18 7.83 -5.42
N ALA A 215 4.29 7.61 -6.40
CA ALA A 215 4.25 8.45 -7.60
C ALA A 215 3.55 9.80 -7.38
N ALA A 216 2.83 10.00 -6.27
CA ALA A 216 2.12 11.24 -6.00
C ALA A 216 3.07 12.44 -5.89
N VAL A 217 4.29 12.23 -5.35
CA VAL A 217 5.35 13.25 -5.25
C VAL A 217 5.76 13.80 -6.63
N GLY A 218 5.63 13.01 -7.70
CA GLY A 218 5.91 13.46 -9.05
C GLY A 218 4.94 14.52 -9.56
N TYR A 219 3.71 14.53 -9.06
CA TYR A 219 2.67 15.51 -9.40
C TYR A 219 2.55 16.62 -8.34
N TYR A 220 2.81 16.27 -7.08
CA TYR A 220 2.74 17.17 -5.93
C TYR A 220 4.04 17.09 -5.12
N PRO A 221 5.12 17.80 -5.53
CA PRO A 221 6.43 17.69 -4.90
C PRO A 221 6.45 17.99 -3.39
N GLN A 222 5.53 18.85 -2.92
CA GLN A 222 5.41 19.20 -1.51
C GLN A 222 5.13 18.01 -0.59
N LEU A 223 4.52 16.93 -1.10
CA LEU A 223 4.28 15.69 -0.36
C LEU A 223 5.59 15.04 0.14
N ALA A 224 6.74 15.34 -0.47
CA ALA A 224 8.03 14.87 -0.01
C ALA A 224 8.34 15.33 1.43
N GLY A 225 7.92 16.54 1.78
CA GLY A 225 8.15 17.16 3.10
C GLY A 225 7.10 16.82 4.16
N TRP A 226 6.00 16.15 3.81
CA TRP A 226 4.94 15.81 4.76
C TRP A 226 5.39 14.72 5.73
N GLY A 227 5.22 14.98 7.03
CA GLY A 227 5.53 14.02 8.09
C GLY A 227 4.55 12.84 8.16
N THR A 228 3.29 13.07 7.77
CA THR A 228 2.25 12.04 7.70
C THR A 228 1.63 12.03 6.31
N LYS A 229 1.42 10.84 5.76
CA LYS A 229 0.88 10.64 4.42
C LYS A 229 -0.06 9.44 4.41
N ASN A 230 -1.36 9.70 4.21
CA ASN A 230 -2.35 8.63 4.20
C ASN A 230 -2.22 7.77 2.94
N ASN A 231 -2.38 6.47 3.12
CA ASN A 231 -2.28 5.44 2.10
C ASN A 231 -3.68 4.89 1.81
N THR A 232 -4.51 5.71 1.17
CA THR A 232 -5.81 5.29 0.66
C THR A 232 -5.63 4.31 -0.48
N LEU A 233 -6.40 3.22 -0.48
CA LEU A 233 -6.40 2.19 -1.50
C LEU A 233 -7.69 2.25 -2.31
N TYR A 234 -7.57 2.21 -3.63
CA TYR A 234 -8.68 2.17 -4.57
C TYR A 234 -8.79 0.78 -5.20
N ASP A 235 -10.00 0.24 -5.24
CA ASP A 235 -10.33 -0.98 -5.96
C ASP A 235 -10.54 -0.70 -7.44
N TYR A 236 -9.54 -1.07 -8.25
CA TYR A 236 -9.60 -0.88 -9.69
C TYR A 236 -10.32 -2.04 -10.40
N LEU A 237 -10.47 -3.20 -9.77
CA LEU A 237 -11.27 -4.30 -10.35
C LEU A 237 -12.73 -3.89 -10.47
N SER A 238 -13.31 -3.35 -9.40
CA SER A 238 -14.70 -2.90 -9.41
C SER A 238 -14.91 -1.69 -10.32
N THR A 239 -13.95 -0.76 -10.33
CA THR A 239 -14.01 0.45 -11.15
C THR A 239 -13.93 0.14 -12.66
N ASP A 240 -12.96 -0.69 -13.06
CA ASP A 240 -12.73 -0.98 -14.48
C ASP A 240 -13.86 -1.83 -15.07
N ASN A 241 -14.45 -2.71 -14.26
CA ASN A 241 -15.52 -3.62 -14.68
C ASN A 241 -16.94 -3.11 -14.35
N ASN A 242 -17.07 -1.88 -13.85
CA ASN A 242 -18.36 -1.27 -13.47
C ASN A 242 -19.21 -2.16 -12.54
N LEU A 243 -18.60 -2.76 -11.51
CA LEU A 243 -19.28 -3.70 -10.62
C LEU A 243 -20.28 -3.04 -9.66
N VAL A 244 -20.24 -1.70 -9.56
CA VAL A 244 -21.20 -0.91 -8.79
C VAL A 244 -21.83 0.13 -9.72
N SER A 245 -23.15 0.17 -9.77
CA SER A 245 -23.88 1.13 -10.59
C SER A 245 -24.11 2.45 -9.85
N THR A 246 -24.39 3.52 -10.60
CA THR A 246 -24.80 4.83 -10.06
C THR A 246 -26.06 4.75 -9.21
N GLU A 247 -27.02 3.93 -9.62
CA GLU A 247 -28.29 3.74 -8.90
C GLU A 247 -28.04 3.03 -7.56
N SER A 248 -27.13 2.05 -7.55
CA SER A 248 -26.74 1.34 -6.31
C SER A 248 -26.02 2.29 -5.36
N PHE A 249 -25.13 3.12 -5.88
CA PHE A 249 -24.49 4.18 -5.10
C PHE A 249 -25.53 5.13 -4.51
N ASP A 250 -26.47 5.64 -5.30
CA ASP A 250 -27.49 6.60 -4.86
C ASP A 250 -28.43 5.98 -3.81
N ALA A 251 -28.81 4.72 -4.00
CA ALA A 251 -29.69 3.97 -3.08
C ALA A 251 -29.01 3.51 -1.78
N ALA A 252 -27.67 3.56 -1.67
CA ALA A 252 -26.97 3.13 -0.47
C ALA A 252 -27.33 3.99 0.76
N MET A 253 -27.93 3.37 1.78
CA MET A 253 -28.39 4.04 3.01
C MET A 253 -27.50 3.77 4.23
N ASN A 254 -26.60 2.78 4.13
CA ASN A 254 -25.65 2.39 5.16
C ASN A 254 -24.37 1.84 4.49
N ASP A 255 -23.39 1.46 5.30
CA ASP A 255 -22.07 1.04 4.83
C ASP A 255 -22.02 -0.37 4.22
N SER A 256 -23.13 -1.10 4.17
CA SER A 256 -23.14 -2.47 3.62
C SER A 256 -22.63 -2.53 2.18
N LEU A 257 -23.04 -1.59 1.34
CA LEU A 257 -22.54 -1.50 -0.04
C LEU A 257 -21.07 -1.09 -0.06
N LEU A 258 -20.65 -0.14 0.78
CA LEU A 258 -19.27 0.36 0.83
C LEU A 258 -18.31 -0.78 1.17
N ILE A 259 -18.66 -1.61 2.16
CA ILE A 259 -17.90 -2.79 2.59
C ILE A 259 -17.89 -3.85 1.48
N THR A 260 -19.06 -4.22 0.95
CA THR A 260 -19.19 -5.36 0.03
C THR A 260 -18.68 -5.07 -1.38
N ALA A 261 -18.70 -3.81 -1.80
CA ALA A 261 -18.19 -3.36 -3.09
C ALA A 261 -16.66 -3.42 -3.17
N TYR A 262 -15.95 -3.14 -2.08
CA TYR A 262 -14.48 -3.10 -2.08
C TYR A 262 -13.87 -4.50 -2.18
N LYS A 263 -13.10 -4.73 -3.25
CA LYS A 263 -12.38 -5.99 -3.53
C LYS A 263 -10.87 -5.81 -3.27
N PRO A 264 -10.32 -6.32 -2.16
CA PRO A 264 -8.92 -6.09 -1.78
C PRO A 264 -7.90 -6.77 -2.71
N GLU A 265 -8.32 -7.70 -3.59
CA GLU A 265 -7.42 -8.47 -4.46
C GLU A 265 -6.73 -7.64 -5.54
N LYS A 266 -7.30 -6.48 -5.87
CA LYS A 266 -6.89 -5.62 -6.98
C LYS A 266 -7.02 -4.15 -6.56
N VAL A 267 -6.12 -3.77 -5.66
CA VAL A 267 -6.09 -2.42 -5.08
C VAL A 267 -4.77 -1.71 -5.34
N SER A 268 -4.82 -0.38 -5.37
CA SER A 268 -3.67 0.47 -5.63
C SER A 268 -3.88 1.83 -4.95
N GLY A 269 -2.79 2.51 -4.57
CA GLY A 269 -2.86 3.91 -4.14
C GLY A 269 -3.16 4.89 -5.28
N ASN A 270 -3.27 4.39 -6.52
CA ASN A 270 -3.71 5.12 -7.70
C ASN A 270 -4.91 4.43 -8.35
N CYS A 271 -5.95 5.22 -8.64
CA CYS A 271 -7.03 4.87 -9.54
C CYS A 271 -6.90 5.67 -10.84
N LYS A 272 -6.78 4.98 -11.97
CA LYS A 272 -6.62 5.59 -13.30
C LYS A 272 -7.96 5.61 -14.02
N TYR A 273 -8.11 6.48 -15.02
CA TYR A 273 -9.30 6.51 -15.87
C TYR A 273 -10.61 6.70 -15.08
N CYS A 274 -10.57 7.57 -14.07
CA CYS A 274 -11.71 8.01 -13.28
C CYS A 274 -12.61 8.93 -14.11
N TYR A 275 -13.17 8.40 -15.20
CA TYR A 275 -14.07 9.13 -16.09
C TYR A 275 -15.42 9.40 -15.43
N THR A 276 -16.12 10.40 -15.94
CA THR A 276 -17.51 10.70 -15.60
C THR A 276 -18.38 9.43 -15.60
N GLY A 277 -19.15 9.25 -14.53
CA GLY A 277 -20.06 8.10 -14.33
C GLY A 277 -19.41 6.88 -13.65
N LYS A 278 -18.09 6.87 -13.42
CA LYS A 278 -17.43 5.78 -12.70
C LYS A 278 -17.77 5.78 -11.21
N ILE A 279 -17.93 4.57 -10.65
CA ILE A 279 -17.97 4.34 -9.21
C ILE A 279 -16.65 3.69 -8.78
N VAL A 280 -15.96 4.30 -7.81
CA VAL A 280 -14.66 3.86 -7.30
C VAL A 280 -14.80 3.48 -5.83
N PRO A 281 -14.78 2.19 -5.48
CA PRO A 281 -14.64 1.76 -4.09
C PRO A 281 -13.23 2.05 -3.58
N PHE A 282 -13.14 2.49 -2.34
CA PHE A 282 -11.87 2.79 -1.70
C PHE A 282 -11.88 2.43 -0.21
N LYS A 283 -10.66 2.38 0.36
CA LYS A 283 -10.44 2.20 1.79
C LYS A 283 -9.36 3.17 2.26
N THR A 284 -9.67 3.98 3.27
CA THR A 284 -8.70 4.95 3.85
C THR A 284 -7.61 4.23 4.64
N MET A 285 -6.54 4.95 5.00
CA MET A 285 -5.49 4.42 5.89
C MET A 285 -6.05 3.98 7.25
N GLU A 286 -7.06 4.68 7.76
CA GLU A 286 -7.75 4.35 9.01
C GLU A 286 -8.67 3.12 8.89
N GLY A 287 -8.85 2.60 7.67
CA GLY A 287 -9.61 1.40 7.40
C GLY A 287 -11.11 1.62 7.16
N LYS A 288 -11.55 2.87 6.99
CA LYS A 288 -12.91 3.20 6.58
C LYS A 288 -13.13 2.83 5.13
N TYR A 289 -14.22 2.13 4.84
CA TYR A 289 -14.67 1.82 3.50
C TYR A 289 -15.49 2.98 2.94
N GLY A 290 -15.34 3.25 1.64
CA GLY A 290 -16.09 4.29 0.96
C GLY A 290 -16.32 4.00 -0.53
N LEU A 291 -17.20 4.80 -1.12
CA LEU A 291 -17.48 4.84 -2.54
C LEU A 291 -17.37 6.28 -3.03
N ILE A 292 -16.75 6.44 -4.20
CA ILE A 292 -16.69 7.70 -4.94
C ILE A 292 -17.53 7.54 -6.21
N LYS A 293 -18.44 8.46 -6.47
CA LYS A 293 -19.09 8.63 -7.77
C LYS A 293 -18.45 9.80 -8.49
N VAL A 294 -17.84 9.56 -9.64
CA VAL A 294 -17.29 10.64 -10.48
C VAL A 294 -18.45 11.32 -11.21
N ILE A 295 -18.79 12.53 -10.78
CA ILE A 295 -19.87 13.34 -11.38
C ILE A 295 -19.39 13.97 -12.68
N ARG A 296 -18.16 14.49 -12.69
CA ARG A 296 -17.51 15.06 -13.87
C ARG A 296 -16.01 14.91 -13.73
N ALA A 297 -15.32 14.54 -14.80
CA ALA A 297 -13.86 14.62 -14.88
C ALA A 297 -13.44 15.32 -16.17
N ASP A 298 -12.65 16.38 -16.04
CA ASP A 298 -12.03 17.02 -17.20
C ASP A 298 -10.86 16.17 -17.71
N GLU A 299 -10.48 16.36 -18.98
CA GLU A 299 -9.43 15.58 -19.63
C GLU A 299 -8.19 16.45 -19.96
N ALA A 300 -7.81 17.32 -19.01
CA ALA A 300 -6.65 18.20 -19.10
C ALA A 300 -5.98 18.44 -17.73
N GLY A 301 -4.67 18.68 -17.71
CA GLY A 301 -3.87 18.89 -16.48
C GLY A 301 -4.29 20.09 -15.63
N ASN A 302 -4.83 21.13 -16.26
CA ASN A 302 -5.38 22.32 -15.61
C ASN A 302 -6.89 22.22 -15.35
N GLY A 303 -7.48 21.06 -15.61
CA GLY A 303 -8.90 20.79 -15.41
C GLY A 303 -9.26 20.53 -13.96
N THR A 304 -10.49 20.08 -13.76
CA THR A 304 -11.08 19.73 -12.47
C THR A 304 -11.74 18.36 -12.52
N ILE A 305 -11.96 17.80 -11.33
CA ILE A 305 -12.83 16.66 -11.13
C ILE A 305 -13.86 17.01 -10.04
N GLU A 306 -15.09 16.59 -10.27
CA GLU A 306 -16.20 16.68 -9.32
C GLU A 306 -16.61 15.26 -8.95
N ILE A 307 -16.68 15.00 -7.65
CA ILE A 307 -17.08 13.70 -7.11
C ILE A 307 -18.16 13.83 -6.05
N ALA A 308 -18.97 12.79 -5.90
CA ALA A 308 -19.75 12.53 -4.70
C ALA A 308 -19.08 11.41 -3.89
N VAL A 309 -19.04 11.54 -2.56
CA VAL A 309 -18.38 10.58 -1.66
C VAL A 309 -19.38 10.06 -0.64
N LYS A 310 -19.46 8.73 -0.50
CA LYS A 310 -20.09 8.05 0.63
C LYS A 310 -19.00 7.30 1.40
N ILE A 311 -18.88 7.53 2.70
CA ILE A 311 -17.86 6.90 3.55
C ILE A 311 -18.45 6.49 4.90
N GLN A 312 -17.91 5.44 5.52
CA GLN A 312 -18.25 5.07 6.89
C GLN A 312 -17.98 6.23 7.89
N GLN A 313 -18.85 6.35 8.90
CA GLN A 313 -18.64 7.24 10.06
C GLN A 313 -17.67 6.64 11.08
#